data_AF-A0A1R3I2U9-F1
#
_entry.id   AF-A0A1R3I2U9-F1
#
_cell.length_a   1.000
_cell.length_b   1.000
_cell.length_c   1.000
_cell.angle_alpha   90.00
_cell.angle_beta   90.00
_cell.angle_gamma   90.00
#
_symmetry.space_group_name_H-M   'P 1'
#
loop_
_entity.id
_entity.type
_entity.pdbx_description
1 polymer ?
#
loop_
_entity_poly.entity_id
_entity_poly.type
_entity_poly.pdbx_seq_one_letter_code
_entity_poly.pdbx_strand_id
1 'polypeptide(L)'
;MIQNLPRDIALDILSRLPISSLDQIQYVCKTWYGLTRDRSLPIVFNAHASNRNPGLILHSDCLKQNKLYFLENSDGADQCYSNKVRRIDAKLKSFINEYQIVGSCNGLICLADALYFNPMIVCNPLTGNVIELPKANEYPRREVALGFGYHPTTKEYKVVRLLYSVNIHHGIWSMKSDFQVLTLGTKTWRRLESLPLSLDQNPSKALLNGALHWVTARNKTTCFPGPGLKIISFDLANETFREIPLPSCGSLDVCNFELVVLGQCLSAAVCHSDGSTEIWRMKEYGVKESWIKDYVIRAYMPISLNPTAASALMYARPWKKSTESKGVVQVVCILKNGVILLQYMKGAFVLYNPVNKEFKDLVIPGLPKWFCTIAHVESLSFDEIWRN
;
A
#
# COMPACT_ATOMS: atom_id res chain seq x y z
N MET A 1 -9.24 33.04 -21.90
CA MET A 1 -10.25 31.97 -21.86
C MET A 1 -10.60 31.54 -20.43
N ILE A 2 -9.65 31.20 -19.54
CA ILE A 2 -10.00 30.86 -18.13
C ILE A 2 -10.20 32.05 -17.19
N GLN A 3 -9.67 33.23 -17.52
CA GLN A 3 -9.89 34.47 -16.74
C GLN A 3 -11.36 34.89 -16.67
N ASN A 4 -12.22 34.31 -17.53
CA ASN A 4 -13.65 34.57 -17.57
C ASN A 4 -14.47 33.42 -16.95
N LEU A 5 -13.83 32.35 -16.44
CA LEU A 5 -14.54 31.28 -15.76
C LEU A 5 -14.77 31.65 -14.29
N PRO A 6 -15.93 31.30 -13.71
CA PRO A 6 -16.14 31.37 -12.28
C PRO A 6 -15.07 30.56 -11.55
N ARG A 7 -14.63 31.07 -10.39
CA ARG A 7 -13.57 30.46 -9.58
C ARG A 7 -13.79 28.97 -9.34
N ASP A 8 -15.00 28.58 -8.97
CA ASP A 8 -15.30 27.20 -8.59
C ASP A 8 -15.23 26.24 -9.79
N ILE A 9 -15.58 26.72 -10.98
CA ILE A 9 -15.42 25.96 -12.23
C ILE A 9 -13.94 25.80 -12.58
N ALA A 10 -13.14 26.86 -12.41
CA ALA A 10 -11.70 26.78 -12.64
C ALA A 10 -11.02 25.79 -11.68
N LEU A 11 -11.44 25.79 -10.40
CA LEU A 11 -10.96 24.81 -9.41
C LEU A 11 -11.40 23.39 -9.73
N ASP A 12 -12.64 23.17 -10.17
CA ASP A 12 -13.09 21.84 -10.59
C ASP A 12 -12.30 21.34 -11.81
N ILE A 13 -12.03 22.20 -12.80
CA ILE A 13 -11.20 21.84 -13.96
C ILE A 13 -9.79 21.47 -13.50
N LEU A 14 -9.14 22.33 -12.73
CA LEU A 14 -7.79 22.08 -12.22
C LEU A 14 -7.74 20.80 -11.39
N SER A 15 -8.75 20.57 -10.56
CA SER A 15 -8.80 19.40 -9.71
C SER A 15 -8.70 18.11 -10.52
N ARG A 16 -9.26 18.04 -11.73
CA ARG A 16 -9.25 16.85 -12.59
C ARG A 16 -7.94 16.62 -13.34
N LEU A 17 -7.02 17.57 -13.32
CA LEU A 17 -5.74 17.44 -14.00
C LEU A 17 -4.78 16.54 -13.20
N PRO A 18 -3.83 15.85 -13.89
CA PRO A 18 -2.73 15.19 -13.23
C PRO A 18 -1.87 16.19 -12.44
N ILE A 19 -1.30 15.77 -11.31
CA ILE A 19 -0.52 16.68 -10.44
C ILE A 19 0.70 17.24 -11.16
N SER A 20 1.31 16.46 -12.06
CA SER A 20 2.39 16.93 -12.92
C SER A 20 2.01 18.13 -13.78
N SER A 21 0.76 18.21 -14.22
CA SER A 21 0.24 19.33 -15.01
C SER A 21 -0.06 20.54 -14.13
N LEU A 22 -0.53 20.33 -12.90
CA LEU A 22 -0.77 21.41 -11.93
C LEU A 22 0.52 22.16 -11.58
N ASP A 23 1.63 21.42 -11.42
CA ASP A 23 2.95 22.00 -11.16
C ASP A 23 3.45 22.88 -12.31
N GLN A 24 3.11 22.56 -13.56
CA GLN A 24 3.50 23.36 -14.71
C GLN A 24 2.60 24.59 -14.90
N ILE A 25 1.30 24.45 -14.65
CA ILE A 25 0.29 25.49 -14.90
C ILE A 25 0.50 26.73 -14.01
N GLN A 26 1.05 26.55 -12.80
CA GLN A 26 1.35 27.68 -11.90
C GLN A 26 2.32 28.71 -12.52
N TYR A 27 3.11 28.31 -13.52
CA TYR A 27 4.09 29.17 -14.19
C TYR A 27 3.53 29.88 -15.43
N VAL A 28 2.28 29.63 -15.82
CA VAL A 28 1.68 30.19 -17.05
C VAL A 28 1.28 31.66 -16.86
N CYS A 29 0.56 31.99 -15.78
CA CYS A 29 0.20 33.37 -15.46
C CYS A 29 -0.20 33.55 -13.98
N LYS A 30 -0.32 34.80 -13.51
CA LYS A 30 -0.69 35.13 -12.12
C LYS A 30 -2.03 34.53 -11.68
N THR A 31 -3.02 34.44 -12.58
CA THR A 31 -4.32 33.84 -12.27
C THR A 31 -4.18 32.35 -11.98
N TRP A 32 -3.43 31.62 -12.82
CA TRP A 32 -3.16 30.20 -12.61
C TRP A 32 -2.35 29.95 -11.35
N TYR A 33 -1.32 30.76 -11.11
CA TYR A 33 -0.55 30.73 -9.87
C TYR A 33 -1.43 30.94 -8.62
N GLY A 34 -2.40 31.84 -8.69
CA GLY A 34 -3.35 32.07 -7.61
C GLY A 34 -4.28 30.87 -7.38
N LEU A 35 -4.80 30.27 -8.46
CA LEU A 35 -5.70 29.12 -8.38
C LEU A 35 -5.01 27.84 -7.89
N THR A 36 -3.77 27.58 -8.31
CA THR A 36 -3.00 26.41 -7.84
C THR A 36 -2.64 26.49 -6.36
N ARG A 37 -2.65 27.69 -5.78
CA ARG A 37 -2.43 27.94 -4.35
C ARG A 37 -3.71 28.17 -3.56
N ASP A 38 -4.87 27.99 -4.19
CA ASP A 38 -6.14 28.14 -3.53
C ASP A 38 -6.34 27.05 -2.47
N ARG A 39 -6.74 27.45 -1.25
CA ARG A 39 -6.98 26.52 -0.13
C ARG A 39 -8.08 25.49 -0.39
N SER A 40 -8.96 25.78 -1.35
CA SER A 40 -10.08 24.91 -1.73
C SER A 40 -9.64 23.85 -2.74
N LEU A 41 -8.56 24.08 -3.49
CA LEU A 41 -8.11 23.16 -4.53
C LEU A 41 -7.81 21.75 -3.96
N PRO A 42 -7.10 21.58 -2.82
CA PRO A 42 -6.90 20.26 -2.24
C PRO A 42 -8.19 19.54 -1.85
N ILE A 43 -9.19 20.29 -1.37
CA ILE A 43 -10.49 19.73 -0.97
C ILE A 43 -11.20 19.17 -2.19
N VAL A 44 -11.31 19.96 -3.26
CA VAL A 44 -11.96 19.56 -4.52
C VAL A 44 -11.16 18.43 -5.20
N PHE A 45 -9.83 18.53 -5.21
CA PHE A 45 -8.95 17.50 -5.77
C PHE A 45 -9.14 16.15 -5.08
N ASN A 46 -9.14 16.14 -3.75
CA ASN A 46 -9.29 14.93 -2.95
C ASN A 46 -10.71 14.37 -3.01
N ALA A 47 -11.74 15.22 -3.16
CA ALA A 47 -13.10 14.76 -3.40
C ALA A 47 -13.23 13.96 -4.70
N HIS A 48 -12.43 14.31 -5.71
CA HIS A 48 -12.35 13.57 -6.98
C HIS A 48 -11.38 12.37 -6.94
N ALA A 49 -10.68 12.10 -5.83
CA ALA A 49 -9.70 11.03 -5.76
C ALA A 49 -10.32 9.65 -6.02
N SER A 50 -11.52 9.41 -5.49
CA SER A 50 -12.28 8.16 -5.69
C SER A 50 -12.71 7.91 -7.14
N ASN A 51 -12.73 8.96 -7.98
CA ASN A 51 -13.10 8.89 -9.40
C ASN A 51 -11.89 8.70 -10.33
N ARG A 52 -10.68 8.59 -9.78
CA ARG A 52 -9.44 8.39 -10.52
C ARG A 52 -8.93 6.98 -10.34
N ASN A 53 -8.22 6.49 -11.35
CA ASN A 53 -7.39 5.32 -11.14
C ASN A 53 -6.20 5.72 -10.24
N PRO A 54 -5.77 4.85 -9.33
CA PRO A 54 -4.59 5.12 -8.52
C PRO A 54 -3.34 5.11 -9.40
N GLY A 55 -2.40 6.02 -9.10
CA GLY A 55 -1.02 5.87 -9.52
C GLY A 55 -0.38 4.67 -8.83
N LEU A 56 0.82 4.28 -9.26
CA LEU A 56 1.55 3.17 -8.63
C LEU A 56 2.88 3.64 -8.06
N ILE A 57 3.22 3.12 -6.88
CA ILE A 57 4.57 3.22 -6.34
C ILE A 57 5.24 1.86 -6.49
N LEU A 58 6.41 1.88 -7.13
CA LEU A 58 7.18 0.69 -7.44
C LEU A 58 8.47 0.73 -6.62
N HIS A 59 8.66 -0.32 -5.82
CA HIS A 59 9.83 -0.48 -4.98
C HIS A 59 10.72 -1.58 -5.52
N SER A 60 11.89 -1.21 -6.04
CA SER A 60 12.90 -2.13 -6.53
C SER A 60 13.99 -2.30 -5.48
N ASP A 61 13.97 -3.44 -4.79
CA ASP A 61 15.00 -3.86 -3.84
C ASP A 61 15.90 -4.93 -4.48
N CYS A 62 16.92 -4.49 -5.23
CA CYS A 62 17.92 -5.37 -5.82
C CYS A 62 19.32 -5.07 -5.28
N LEU A 63 20.18 -6.09 -5.27
CA LEU A 63 21.51 -6.23 -4.61
C LEU A 63 22.51 -5.05 -4.66
N LYS A 64 22.21 -3.94 -5.34
CA LYS A 64 23.06 -2.73 -5.38
C LYS A 64 22.28 -1.41 -5.34
N GLN A 65 20.95 -1.41 -5.48
CA GLN A 65 20.17 -0.18 -5.63
C GLN A 65 18.74 -0.38 -5.10
N ASN A 66 18.45 0.24 -3.96
CA ASN A 66 17.08 0.45 -3.48
C ASN A 66 16.51 1.68 -4.19
N LYS A 67 15.46 1.50 -5.00
CA LYS A 67 14.87 2.56 -5.82
C LYS A 67 13.37 2.61 -5.66
N LEU A 68 12.84 3.83 -5.67
CA LEU A 68 11.42 4.09 -5.74
C LEU A 68 11.08 4.81 -7.03
N TYR A 69 10.02 4.31 -7.65
CA TYR A 69 9.46 4.89 -8.84
C TYR A 69 8.00 5.21 -8.60
N PHE A 70 7.55 6.30 -9.21
CA PHE A 70 6.16 6.66 -9.32
C PHE A 70 5.72 6.53 -10.78
N LEU A 71 4.64 5.79 -10.98
CA LEU A 71 3.97 5.63 -12.25
C LEU A 71 2.63 6.35 -12.20
N GLU A 72 2.52 7.40 -13.00
CA GLU A 72 1.30 8.21 -13.10
C GLU A 72 0.26 7.48 -13.93
N ASN A 73 -1.01 7.55 -13.50
CA ASN A 73 -2.14 7.09 -14.28
C ASN A 73 -2.28 7.94 -15.55
N SER A 74 -2.69 7.33 -16.67
CA SER A 74 -3.10 8.07 -17.87
C SER A 74 -4.59 7.89 -18.11
N ASP A 75 -5.31 9.01 -18.27
CA ASP A 75 -6.74 9.01 -18.61
C ASP A 75 -7.01 8.74 -20.11
N GLY A 76 -6.04 8.19 -20.84
CA GLY A 76 -6.20 7.82 -22.25
C GLY A 76 -7.10 6.60 -22.43
N ALA A 77 -7.89 6.58 -23.51
CA ALA A 77 -8.83 5.48 -23.80
C ALA A 77 -8.12 4.12 -24.00
N ASP A 78 -6.90 4.11 -24.55
CA ASP A 78 -6.19 2.88 -24.93
C ASP A 78 -5.14 2.40 -23.91
N GLN A 79 -4.69 3.29 -23.02
CA GLN A 79 -3.61 3.03 -22.06
C GLN A 79 -3.95 3.62 -20.69
N CYS A 80 -4.01 2.75 -19.67
CA CYS A 80 -4.36 3.14 -18.29
C CYS A 80 -3.18 3.72 -17.50
N TYR A 81 -1.95 3.59 -17.98
CA TYR A 81 -0.77 4.12 -17.31
C TYR A 81 0.18 4.80 -18.28
N SER A 82 0.80 5.88 -17.81
CA SER A 82 1.80 6.63 -18.57
C SER A 82 3.02 5.76 -18.88
N ASN A 83 3.63 5.96 -20.04
CA ASN A 83 4.95 5.37 -20.34
C ASN A 83 6.09 6.09 -19.61
N LYS A 84 5.80 7.16 -18.87
CA LYS A 84 6.79 7.92 -18.10
C LYS A 84 6.83 7.40 -16.67
N VAL A 85 7.95 6.77 -16.33
CA VAL A 85 8.25 6.32 -14.97
C VAL A 85 9.14 7.37 -14.29
N ARG A 86 8.67 7.97 -13.19
CA ARG A 86 9.44 8.99 -12.45
C ARG A 86 10.19 8.35 -11.30
N ARG A 87 11.49 8.55 -11.23
CA ARG A 87 12.29 8.15 -10.07
C ARG A 87 12.10 9.15 -8.92
N ILE A 88 11.77 8.68 -7.72
CA ILE A 88 11.46 9.53 -6.55
C ILE A 88 12.43 9.35 -5.37
N ASP A 89 13.37 8.40 -5.44
CA ASP A 89 14.30 8.12 -4.34
C ASP A 89 15.51 9.06 -4.22
N ALA A 90 15.72 9.96 -5.19
CA ALA A 90 16.93 10.80 -5.22
C ALA A 90 17.12 11.63 -3.93
N LYS A 91 16.01 12.18 -3.37
CA LYS A 91 16.01 12.95 -2.12
C LYS A 91 15.96 12.06 -0.87
N LEU A 92 15.64 10.77 -0.99
CA LEU A 92 15.48 9.86 0.15
C LEU A 92 16.82 9.32 0.65
N LYS A 93 17.82 9.26 -0.23
CA LYS A 93 19.15 8.72 0.08
C LYS A 93 19.90 9.46 1.18
N SER A 94 19.58 10.74 1.39
CA SER A 94 20.15 11.51 2.52
C SER A 94 19.57 11.10 3.88
N PHE A 95 18.45 10.38 3.89
CA PHE A 95 17.75 9.95 5.10
C PHE A 95 17.89 8.44 5.34
N ILE A 96 17.66 7.63 4.30
CA ILE A 96 17.68 6.17 4.38
C ILE A 96 18.29 5.58 3.12
N ASN A 97 19.26 4.67 3.29
CA ASN A 97 19.91 3.98 2.17
C ASN A 97 19.06 2.82 1.63
N GLU A 98 18.51 2.02 2.53
CA GLU A 98 17.67 0.88 2.22
C GLU A 98 16.42 0.93 3.05
N TYR A 99 15.27 0.94 2.40
CA TYR A 99 13.99 1.09 3.05
C TYR A 99 12.98 0.07 2.54
N GLN A 100 11.95 -0.15 3.35
CA GLN A 100 10.71 -0.84 3.01
C GLN A 100 9.55 0.16 3.02
N ILE A 101 8.53 -0.11 2.22
CA ILE A 101 7.29 0.67 2.26
C ILE A 101 6.46 0.20 3.46
N VAL A 102 6.14 1.13 4.36
CA VAL A 102 5.25 0.89 5.51
C VAL A 102 3.79 1.02 5.11
N GLY A 103 3.50 1.95 4.20
CA GLY A 103 2.17 2.18 3.68
C GLY A 103 2.10 3.45 2.84
N SER A 104 0.99 3.60 2.12
CA SER A 104 0.67 4.76 1.30
C SER A 104 -0.74 5.22 1.62
N CYS A 105 -0.92 6.51 1.87
CA CYS A 105 -2.21 7.08 2.24
C CYS A 105 -2.26 8.56 1.86
N ASN A 106 -3.34 8.98 1.20
CA ASN A 106 -3.63 10.39 0.87
C ASN A 106 -2.41 11.13 0.29
N GLY A 107 -1.80 10.60 -0.76
CA GLY A 107 -0.65 11.21 -1.42
C GLY A 107 0.66 11.16 -0.63
N LEU A 108 0.70 10.53 0.55
CA LEU A 108 1.90 10.34 1.35
C LEU A 108 2.34 8.89 1.35
N ILE A 109 3.64 8.67 1.51
CA ILE A 109 4.25 7.36 1.67
C ILE A 109 5.05 7.37 2.96
N CYS A 110 4.86 6.35 3.78
CA CYS A 110 5.73 6.10 4.93
C CYS A 110 6.74 5.01 4.57
N LEU A 111 8.00 5.26 4.88
CA LEU A 111 9.13 4.38 4.64
C LEU A 111 9.86 4.15 5.97
N ALA A 112 10.37 2.95 6.16
CA ALA A 112 11.20 2.60 7.30
C ALA A 112 12.50 1.97 6.80
N ASP A 113 13.59 2.17 7.53
CA ASP A 113 14.84 1.44 7.27
C ASP A 113 14.58 -0.07 7.19
N ALA A 114 15.15 -0.73 6.18
CA ALA A 114 14.86 -2.13 5.88
C ALA A 114 15.48 -3.11 6.90
N LEU A 115 16.50 -2.69 7.64
CA LEU A 115 17.23 -3.53 8.60
C LEU A 115 16.79 -3.26 10.04
N TYR A 116 16.71 -1.99 10.40
CA TYR A 116 16.50 -1.53 11.77
C TYR A 116 15.11 -0.95 12.00
N PHE A 117 14.32 -0.78 10.92
CA PHE A 117 13.01 -0.13 10.96
C PHE A 117 13.04 1.32 11.46
N ASN A 118 14.24 1.87 11.63
CA ASN A 118 14.54 3.24 12.03
C ASN A 118 15.81 3.72 11.29
N PRO A 119 15.87 4.99 10.83
CA PRO A 119 14.82 5.99 10.97
C PRO A 119 13.59 5.66 10.10
N MET A 120 12.45 6.24 10.47
CA MET A 120 11.24 6.21 9.66
C MET A 120 11.03 7.60 9.06
N ILE A 121 10.63 7.65 7.80
CA ILE A 121 10.34 8.89 7.10
C ILE A 121 8.94 8.85 6.49
N VAL A 122 8.32 10.02 6.39
CA VAL A 122 7.12 10.23 5.59
C VAL A 122 7.46 11.20 4.49
N CYS A 123 7.21 10.81 3.25
CA CYS A 123 7.47 11.65 2.10
C CYS A 123 6.24 11.82 1.24
N ASN A 124 6.16 12.98 0.60
CA ASN A 124 5.26 13.15 -0.51
C ASN A 124 6.03 12.86 -1.81
N PRO A 125 5.68 11.80 -2.56
CA PRO A 125 6.41 11.41 -3.77
C PRO A 125 6.31 12.46 -4.87
N LEU A 126 5.34 13.38 -4.83
CA LEU A 126 5.05 14.35 -5.89
C LEU A 126 5.83 15.65 -5.71
N THR A 127 5.88 16.24 -4.51
CA THR A 127 6.76 17.40 -4.23
C THR A 127 8.18 17.01 -3.82
N GLY A 128 8.34 15.79 -3.33
CA GLY A 128 9.59 15.34 -2.73
C GLY A 128 9.89 15.98 -1.37
N ASN A 129 8.88 16.48 -0.66
CA ASN A 129 9.01 16.85 0.75
C ASN A 129 9.20 15.57 1.59
N VAL A 130 10.10 15.60 2.58
CA VAL A 130 10.44 14.45 3.45
C VAL A 130 10.49 14.89 4.92
N ILE A 131 9.71 14.24 5.81
CA ILE A 131 9.77 14.38 7.27
C ILE A 131 10.47 13.16 7.81
N GLU A 132 11.51 13.36 8.62
CA GLU A 132 12.03 12.31 9.50
C GLU A 132 11.19 12.25 10.78
N LEU A 133 10.68 11.06 11.09
CA LEU A 133 9.88 10.84 12.28
C LEU A 133 10.80 10.75 13.51
N PRO A 134 10.30 11.13 14.71
CA PRO A 134 11.06 10.96 15.95
C PRO A 134 11.59 9.53 16.07
N LYS A 135 12.87 9.40 16.42
CA LYS A 135 13.45 8.10 16.73
C LYS A 135 12.74 7.55 17.96
N ALA A 136 12.33 6.29 17.89
CA ALA A 136 11.90 5.62 19.09
C ALA A 136 13.11 5.16 19.90
N ASN A 137 13.00 5.19 21.23
CA ASN A 137 14.07 4.75 22.11
C ASN A 137 14.42 3.26 21.87
N GLU A 138 15.72 2.95 21.94
CA GLU A 138 16.37 1.69 21.57
C GLU A 138 15.81 0.43 22.24
N TYR A 139 15.90 -0.71 21.55
CA TYR A 139 16.30 -2.04 22.10
C TYR A 139 16.59 -3.04 20.95
N PRO A 140 17.31 -4.17 21.21
CA PRO A 140 17.69 -5.21 20.24
C PRO A 140 16.50 -6.12 19.85
N ARG A 141 15.30 -5.54 19.77
CA ARG A 141 14.04 -6.26 19.54
C ARG A 141 13.72 -6.22 18.06
N ARG A 142 13.19 -7.33 17.54
CA ARG A 142 12.74 -7.38 16.15
C ARG A 142 11.38 -6.70 16.08
N GLU A 143 11.32 -5.54 15.43
CA GLU A 143 10.04 -4.99 14.97
C GLU A 143 9.50 -5.93 13.88
N VAL A 144 8.21 -6.19 13.92
CA VAL A 144 7.62 -7.24 13.08
C VAL A 144 6.45 -6.74 12.25
N ALA A 145 5.58 -5.88 12.77
CA ALA A 145 4.52 -5.32 11.94
C ALA A 145 4.55 -3.79 12.00
N LEU A 146 4.35 -3.17 10.83
CA LEU A 146 4.27 -1.73 10.68
C LEU A 146 2.94 -1.38 10.01
N GLY A 147 2.49 -0.15 10.16
CA GLY A 147 1.37 0.38 9.40
C GLY A 147 1.37 1.89 9.41
N PHE A 148 0.88 2.48 8.33
CA PHE A 148 0.72 3.92 8.18
C PHE A 148 -0.64 4.21 7.59
N GLY A 149 -1.35 5.16 8.18
CA GLY A 149 -2.66 5.55 7.68
C GLY A 149 -3.18 6.84 8.25
N TYR A 150 -4.30 7.27 7.68
CA TYR A 150 -5.03 8.46 8.05
C TYR A 150 -6.42 8.07 8.54
N HIS A 151 -6.88 8.73 9.60
CA HIS A 151 -8.25 8.59 10.05
C HIS A 151 -9.09 9.81 9.60
N PRO A 152 -10.16 9.63 8.81
CA PRO A 152 -10.92 10.75 8.25
C PRO A 152 -11.61 11.63 9.29
N THR A 153 -12.09 11.04 10.39
CA THR A 153 -12.77 11.79 11.46
C THR A 153 -11.82 12.61 12.33
N THR A 154 -10.74 12.01 12.85
CA THR A 154 -9.76 12.74 13.69
C THR A 154 -8.85 13.64 12.86
N LYS A 155 -8.78 13.42 11.54
CA LYS A 155 -7.89 14.12 10.59
C LYS A 155 -6.40 13.95 10.91
N GLU A 156 -6.06 12.83 11.54
CA GLU A 156 -4.70 12.53 11.96
C GLU A 156 -4.09 11.44 11.09
N TYR A 157 -2.82 11.62 10.76
CA TYR A 157 -1.97 10.55 10.27
C TYR A 157 -1.29 9.87 11.45
N LYS A 158 -1.28 8.54 11.44
CA LYS A 158 -0.64 7.73 12.46
C LYS A 158 0.25 6.67 11.84
N VAL A 159 1.38 6.45 12.49
CA VAL A 159 2.30 5.33 12.22
C VAL A 159 2.21 4.40 13.41
N VAL A 160 2.01 3.12 13.12
CA VAL A 160 1.88 2.06 14.11
C VAL A 160 3.01 1.08 13.89
N ARG A 161 3.62 0.63 15.00
CA ARG A 161 4.62 -0.43 14.97
C ARG A 161 4.39 -1.42 16.10
N LEU A 162 4.63 -2.68 15.79
CA LEU A 162 4.53 -3.81 16.70
C LEU A 162 5.90 -4.43 16.94
N LEU A 163 6.30 -4.47 18.20
CA LEU A 163 7.57 -5.06 18.64
C LEU A 163 7.30 -6.39 19.33
N TYR A 164 7.97 -7.46 18.93
CA TYR A 164 7.95 -8.72 19.69
C TYR A 164 9.13 -8.80 20.65
N SER A 165 8.83 -9.22 21.87
CA SER A 165 9.81 -9.81 22.78
C SER A 165 9.46 -11.28 22.98
N VAL A 166 10.45 -12.13 22.70
CA VAL A 166 10.38 -13.54 23.02
C VAL A 166 11.18 -13.75 24.30
N ASN A 167 10.51 -14.25 25.34
CA ASN A 167 11.16 -14.66 26.58
C ASN A 167 11.06 -16.18 26.71
N ILE A 168 12.18 -16.81 27.02
CA ILE A 168 12.25 -18.23 27.33
C ILE A 168 12.53 -18.34 28.83
N HIS A 169 11.52 -18.69 29.62
CA HIS A 169 11.66 -18.94 31.05
C HIS A 169 11.32 -20.39 31.34
N HIS A 170 12.23 -21.14 31.96
CA HIS A 170 12.04 -22.57 32.29
C HIS A 170 11.61 -23.45 31.09
N GLY A 171 12.10 -23.14 29.89
CA GLY A 171 11.73 -23.87 28.66
C GLY A 171 10.38 -23.47 28.05
N ILE A 172 9.60 -22.60 28.71
CA ILE A 172 8.33 -22.06 28.20
C ILE A 172 8.62 -20.81 27.37
N TRP A 173 8.18 -20.84 26.12
CA TRP A 173 8.21 -19.70 25.22
C TRP A 173 7.01 -18.79 25.50
N SER A 174 7.29 -17.55 25.91
CA SER A 174 6.29 -16.50 26.00
C SER A 174 6.59 -15.41 24.99
N MET A 175 5.58 -15.06 24.19
CA MET A 175 5.66 -13.96 23.24
C MET A 175 4.83 -12.81 23.77
N LYS A 176 5.48 -11.68 23.99
CA LYS A 176 4.81 -10.42 24.34
C LYS A 176 4.95 -9.48 23.16
N SER A 177 3.85 -8.80 22.84
CA SER A 177 3.82 -7.83 21.75
C SER A 177 3.57 -6.44 22.33
N ASP A 178 4.45 -5.50 22.00
CA ASP A 178 4.36 -4.11 22.42
C ASP A 178 3.96 -3.27 21.21
N PHE A 179 2.82 -2.60 21.30
CA PHE A 179 2.35 -1.70 20.25
C PHE A 179 2.76 -0.27 20.57
N GLN A 180 3.23 0.43 19.55
CA GLN A 180 3.54 1.84 19.65
C GLN A 180 2.90 2.60 18.49
N VAL A 181 2.38 3.78 18.82
CA VAL A 181 1.72 4.67 17.88
C VAL A 181 2.39 6.04 17.94
N LEU A 182 2.68 6.58 16.76
CA LEU A 182 3.10 7.96 16.59
C LEU A 182 2.04 8.68 15.74
N THR A 183 1.51 9.77 16.28
CA THR A 183 0.69 10.70 15.50
C THR A 183 1.62 11.72 14.84
N LEU A 184 1.51 11.92 13.52
CA LEU A 184 2.33 12.90 12.81
C LEU A 184 2.08 14.31 13.40
N GLY A 185 3.16 15.08 13.57
CA GLY A 185 3.15 16.37 14.27
C GLY A 185 3.44 16.29 15.77
N THR A 186 3.41 15.08 16.36
CA THR A 186 3.87 14.86 17.73
C THR A 186 5.35 14.43 17.76
N LYS A 187 6.00 14.59 18.92
CA LYS A 187 7.44 14.30 19.09
C LYS A 187 7.74 12.95 19.74
N THR A 188 6.73 12.20 20.17
CA THR A 188 6.93 11.00 21.01
C THR A 188 6.07 9.83 20.55
N TRP A 189 6.66 8.65 20.60
CA TRP A 189 5.94 7.38 20.43
C TRP A 189 5.18 7.06 21.71
N ARG A 190 3.88 6.83 21.59
CA ARG A 190 3.04 6.35 22.70
C ARG A 190 2.95 4.84 22.66
N ARG A 191 3.10 4.21 23.82
CA ARG A 191 2.93 2.76 23.97
C ARG A 191 1.48 2.45 24.32
N LEU A 192 0.92 1.45 23.66
CA LEU A 192 -0.40 0.90 23.98
C LEU A 192 -0.28 -0.35 24.85
N GLU A 193 -1.40 -0.79 25.40
CA GLU A 193 -1.47 -2.04 26.16
C GLU A 193 -0.98 -3.23 25.33
N SER A 194 -0.26 -4.12 26.00
CA SER A 194 0.32 -5.30 25.37
C SER A 194 -0.76 -6.36 25.17
N LEU A 195 -0.91 -6.83 23.93
CA LEU A 195 -1.81 -7.92 23.58
C LEU A 195 -1.00 -9.14 23.11
N PRO A 196 -1.45 -10.38 23.34
CA PRO A 196 -0.80 -11.58 22.83
C PRO A 196 -1.14 -11.80 21.34
N LEU A 197 -0.81 -10.83 20.48
CA LEU A 197 -1.04 -10.91 19.04
C LEU A 197 0.17 -11.49 18.32
N SER A 198 -0.06 -12.25 17.24
CA SER A 198 0.98 -12.81 16.35
C SER A 198 0.67 -12.45 14.90
N LEU A 199 0.96 -11.21 14.54
CA LEU A 199 0.93 -10.68 13.18
C LEU A 199 2.12 -11.19 12.34
N ASP A 200 1.88 -11.33 11.04
CA ASP A 200 2.93 -11.56 10.05
C ASP A 200 3.96 -10.41 10.05
N GLN A 201 5.19 -10.70 9.60
CA GLN A 201 6.28 -9.72 9.60
C GLN A 201 6.16 -8.60 8.55
N ASN A 202 4.98 -8.51 7.94
CA ASN A 202 4.72 -7.68 6.80
C ASN A 202 3.95 -6.44 7.25
N PRO A 203 4.20 -5.27 6.64
CA PRO A 203 3.41 -4.08 6.86
C PRO A 203 1.92 -4.33 6.61
N SER A 204 1.07 -3.47 7.18
CA SER A 204 -0.37 -3.47 6.97
C SER A 204 -0.66 -3.46 5.47
N LYS A 205 -1.45 -4.42 5.02
CA LYS A 205 -1.74 -4.61 3.59
C LYS A 205 -2.96 -3.82 3.12
N ALA A 206 -3.83 -3.43 4.05
CA ALA A 206 -5.02 -2.65 3.74
C ALA A 206 -5.27 -1.56 4.79
N LEU A 207 -5.66 -0.37 4.30
CA LEU A 207 -6.21 0.73 5.10
C LEU A 207 -7.62 1.00 4.58
N LEU A 208 -8.63 0.74 5.41
CA LEU A 208 -10.03 0.95 5.06
C LEU A 208 -10.77 1.55 6.25
N ASN A 209 -11.60 2.57 5.99
CA ASN A 209 -12.40 3.26 7.01
C ASN A 209 -11.59 3.74 8.22
N GLY A 210 -10.34 4.17 8.00
CA GLY A 210 -9.45 4.59 9.09
C GLY A 210 -8.90 3.43 9.94
N ALA A 211 -9.06 2.18 9.52
CA ALA A 211 -8.50 1.02 10.19
C ALA A 211 -7.42 0.33 9.32
N LEU A 212 -6.30 -0.01 9.94
CA LEU A 212 -5.22 -0.81 9.36
C LEU A 212 -5.54 -2.29 9.51
N HIS A 213 -5.13 -3.13 8.56
CA HIS A 213 -5.45 -4.56 8.55
C HIS A 213 -4.23 -5.43 8.25
N TRP A 214 -4.04 -6.45 9.07
CA TRP A 214 -3.01 -7.47 8.93
C TRP A 214 -3.61 -8.86 8.93
N VAL A 215 -2.83 -9.81 8.42
CA VAL A 215 -3.08 -11.24 8.55
C VAL A 215 -2.14 -11.79 9.60
N THR A 216 -2.63 -12.69 10.46
CA THR A 216 -1.78 -13.36 11.47
C THR A 216 -0.79 -14.32 10.81
N ALA A 217 0.35 -14.56 11.46
CA ALA A 217 1.27 -15.60 10.99
C ALA A 217 0.68 -17.00 11.25
N ARG A 218 0.71 -17.91 10.26
CA ARG A 218 0.42 -19.33 10.51
C ARG A 218 1.45 -19.89 11.49
N ASN A 219 1.00 -20.56 12.53
CA ASN A 219 1.89 -21.27 13.44
C ASN A 219 2.50 -22.47 12.70
N LYS A 220 3.82 -22.46 12.52
CA LYS A 220 4.57 -23.51 11.80
C LYS A 220 5.13 -24.60 12.72
N THR A 221 5.00 -24.45 14.04
CA THR A 221 5.71 -25.30 15.01
C THR A 221 4.88 -26.47 15.53
N THR A 222 3.59 -26.55 15.20
CA THR A 222 2.73 -27.67 15.63
C THR A 222 2.49 -28.65 14.49
N CYS A 223 2.64 -29.95 14.77
CA CYS A 223 2.27 -31.05 13.86
C CYS A 223 0.75 -31.13 13.60
N PHE A 224 -0.03 -30.35 14.35
CA PHE A 224 -1.45 -30.12 14.13
C PHE A 224 -1.63 -28.81 13.34
N PRO A 225 -2.53 -28.75 12.35
CA PRO A 225 -2.90 -27.49 11.73
C PRO A 225 -3.36 -26.55 12.85
N GLY A 226 -2.59 -25.48 13.07
CA GLY A 226 -2.96 -24.42 14.00
C GLY A 226 -4.27 -23.75 13.59
N PRO A 227 -4.82 -22.83 14.42
CA PRO A 227 -6.00 -22.08 14.03
C PRO A 227 -5.75 -21.39 12.67
N GLY A 228 -6.82 -21.32 11.86
CA GLY A 228 -6.80 -20.66 10.56
C GLY A 228 -6.23 -19.25 10.64
N LEU A 229 -5.83 -18.70 9.48
CA LEU A 229 -5.41 -17.31 9.40
C LEU A 229 -6.52 -16.41 9.95
N LYS A 230 -6.15 -15.37 10.70
CA LYS A 230 -7.08 -14.35 11.18
C LYS A 230 -6.75 -13.01 10.56
N ILE A 231 -7.77 -12.20 10.34
CA ILE A 231 -7.60 -10.79 9.98
C ILE A 231 -7.70 -9.97 11.26
N ILE A 232 -6.66 -9.20 11.56
CA ILE A 232 -6.63 -8.27 12.69
C ILE A 232 -6.72 -6.86 12.12
N SER A 233 -7.69 -6.10 12.60
CA SER A 233 -7.81 -4.66 12.32
C SER A 233 -7.34 -3.84 13.52
N PHE A 234 -6.82 -2.65 13.24
CA PHE A 234 -6.50 -1.63 14.24
C PHE A 234 -7.15 -0.31 13.83
N ASP A 235 -8.11 0.15 14.62
CA ASP A 235 -8.81 1.42 14.43
C ASP A 235 -7.91 2.59 14.82
N LEU A 236 -7.61 3.48 13.87
CA LEU A 236 -6.68 4.59 14.12
C LEU A 236 -7.28 5.69 15.02
N ALA A 237 -8.59 5.83 15.14
CA ALA A 237 -9.19 6.84 16.01
C ALA A 237 -9.18 6.39 17.46
N ASN A 238 -9.73 5.20 17.70
CA ASN A 238 -9.91 4.62 19.02
C ASN A 238 -8.67 3.86 19.53
N GLU A 239 -7.71 3.58 18.64
CA GLU A 239 -6.47 2.84 18.93
C GLU A 239 -6.75 1.44 19.53
N THR A 240 -7.76 0.77 18.97
CA THR A 240 -8.23 -0.55 19.44
C THR A 240 -8.06 -1.61 18.37
N PHE A 241 -7.74 -2.82 18.81
CA PHE A 241 -7.67 -4.00 17.95
C PHE A 241 -9.01 -4.73 17.89
N ARG A 242 -9.34 -5.25 16.71
CA ARG A 242 -10.54 -6.07 16.50
C ARG A 242 -10.21 -7.19 15.52
N GLU A 243 -10.66 -8.39 15.82
CA GLU A 243 -10.62 -9.50 14.87
C GLU A 243 -11.75 -9.30 13.86
N ILE A 244 -11.41 -9.33 12.57
CA ILE A 244 -12.39 -9.30 11.49
C ILE A 244 -12.78 -10.74 11.17
N PRO A 245 -14.08 -11.08 11.22
CA PRO A 245 -14.50 -12.44 11.02
C PRO A 245 -14.26 -12.88 9.57
N LEU A 246 -13.76 -14.09 9.41
CA LEU A 246 -13.58 -14.78 8.14
C LEU A 246 -14.70 -15.80 7.92
N PRO A 247 -15.05 -16.12 6.66
CA PRO A 247 -15.99 -17.19 6.38
C PRO A 247 -15.41 -18.52 6.87
N SER A 248 -16.25 -19.38 7.44
CA SER A 248 -15.84 -20.68 7.99
C SER A 248 -15.79 -21.80 6.94
N CYS A 249 -15.76 -21.43 5.67
CA CYS A 249 -15.69 -22.38 4.55
C CYS A 249 -15.03 -21.73 3.33
N GLY A 250 -14.56 -22.57 2.42
CA GLY A 250 -13.91 -22.14 1.19
C GLY A 250 -12.43 -21.84 1.37
N SER A 251 -11.83 -21.20 0.37
CA SER A 251 -10.39 -21.01 0.27
C SER A 251 -9.81 -20.07 1.33
N LEU A 252 -10.59 -19.11 1.84
CA LEU A 252 -10.13 -18.22 2.92
C LEU A 252 -9.88 -18.94 4.25
N ASP A 253 -10.54 -20.07 4.49
CA ASP A 253 -10.37 -20.86 5.70
C ASP A 253 -9.08 -21.71 5.66
N VAL A 254 -8.74 -22.23 4.48
CA VAL A 254 -7.66 -23.23 4.32
C VAL A 254 -6.40 -22.71 3.64
N CYS A 255 -6.48 -21.66 2.81
CA CYS A 255 -5.36 -21.14 2.03
C CYS A 255 -4.74 -19.89 2.66
N ASN A 256 -3.52 -19.55 2.22
CA ASN A 256 -2.96 -18.23 2.50
C ASN A 256 -3.60 -17.21 1.57
N PHE A 257 -3.82 -16.00 2.07
CA PHE A 257 -4.37 -14.90 1.28
C PHE A 257 -3.63 -13.59 1.57
N GLU A 258 -3.70 -12.67 0.61
CA GLU A 258 -3.24 -11.30 0.74
C GLU A 258 -4.44 -10.36 0.85
N LEU A 259 -4.37 -9.38 1.74
CA LEU A 259 -5.42 -8.36 1.86
C LEU A 259 -5.16 -7.24 0.86
N VAL A 260 -6.22 -6.71 0.28
CA VAL A 260 -6.20 -5.57 -0.62
C VAL A 260 -7.51 -4.81 -0.49
N VAL A 261 -7.49 -3.49 -0.69
CA VAL A 261 -8.72 -2.69 -0.78
C VAL A 261 -9.11 -2.56 -2.24
N LEU A 262 -10.27 -3.10 -2.61
CA LEU A 262 -10.81 -3.04 -3.97
C LEU A 262 -12.19 -2.39 -3.93
N GLY A 263 -12.37 -1.30 -4.68
CA GLY A 263 -13.66 -0.62 -4.76
C GLY A 263 -14.22 -0.22 -3.38
N GLN A 264 -13.37 0.31 -2.50
CA GLN A 264 -13.71 0.68 -1.12
C GLN A 264 -14.18 -0.48 -0.22
N CYS A 265 -13.92 -1.72 -0.61
CA CYS A 265 -14.22 -2.90 0.19
C CYS A 265 -12.94 -3.61 0.63
N LEU A 266 -12.94 -4.19 1.82
CA LEU A 266 -11.86 -5.07 2.25
C LEU A 266 -11.97 -6.36 1.43
N SER A 267 -10.89 -6.71 0.76
CA SER A 267 -10.82 -7.90 -0.09
C SER A 267 -9.64 -8.78 0.28
N ALA A 268 -9.75 -10.06 -0.01
CA ALA A 268 -8.73 -11.06 0.23
C ALA A 268 -8.49 -11.86 -1.06
N ALA A 269 -7.25 -11.83 -1.55
CA ALA A 269 -6.82 -12.55 -2.74
C ALA A 269 -6.13 -13.86 -2.33
N VAL A 270 -6.69 -15.00 -2.76
CA VAL A 270 -6.11 -16.33 -2.60
C VAL A 270 -5.47 -16.73 -3.92
N CYS A 271 -4.15 -16.90 -3.93
CA CYS A 271 -3.42 -17.45 -5.07
C CYS A 271 -3.17 -18.94 -4.87
N HIS A 272 -3.64 -19.75 -5.80
CA HIS A 272 -3.49 -21.20 -5.78
C HIS A 272 -2.17 -21.63 -6.44
N SER A 273 -1.76 -22.87 -6.16
CA SER A 273 -0.52 -23.43 -6.71
C SER A 273 -0.54 -23.62 -8.23
N ASP A 274 -1.73 -23.73 -8.83
CA ASP A 274 -1.92 -23.79 -10.28
C ASP A 274 -1.81 -22.43 -10.96
N GLY A 275 -1.63 -21.34 -10.19
CA GLY A 275 -1.55 -19.97 -10.68
C GLY A 275 -2.90 -19.27 -10.83
N SER A 276 -4.02 -19.95 -10.55
CA SER A 276 -5.33 -19.30 -10.47
C SER A 276 -5.44 -18.44 -9.21
N THR A 277 -6.27 -17.40 -9.28
CA THR A 277 -6.46 -16.45 -8.18
C THR A 277 -7.95 -16.26 -7.92
N GLU A 278 -8.37 -16.45 -6.66
CA GLU A 278 -9.71 -16.11 -6.20
C GLU A 278 -9.67 -14.82 -5.40
N ILE A 279 -10.61 -13.92 -5.66
CA ILE A 279 -10.74 -12.66 -4.92
C ILE A 279 -12.06 -12.71 -4.17
N TRP A 280 -11.97 -12.64 -2.84
CA TRP A 280 -13.10 -12.51 -1.94
C TRP A 280 -13.27 -11.05 -1.54
N ARG A 281 -14.50 -10.56 -1.53
CA ARG A 281 -14.85 -9.20 -1.14
C ARG A 281 -15.83 -9.22 0.02
N MET A 282 -15.54 -8.46 1.07
CA MET A 282 -16.47 -8.20 2.17
C MET A 282 -17.38 -7.03 1.80
N LYS A 283 -18.66 -7.30 1.49
CA LYS A 283 -19.61 -6.23 1.10
C LYS A 283 -19.98 -5.32 2.26
N GLU A 284 -20.12 -5.88 3.45
CA GLU A 284 -20.47 -5.15 4.66
C GLU A 284 -19.35 -5.30 5.67
N TYR A 285 -18.70 -4.19 6.00
CA TYR A 285 -17.50 -4.22 6.82
C TYR A 285 -17.76 -4.82 8.21
N GLY A 286 -16.98 -5.84 8.56
CA GLY A 286 -17.10 -6.57 9.84
C GLY A 286 -18.18 -7.66 9.87
N VAL A 287 -18.97 -7.84 8.81
CA VAL A 287 -20.03 -8.86 8.75
C VAL A 287 -19.53 -10.12 8.05
N LYS A 288 -19.51 -11.24 8.78
CA LYS A 288 -18.97 -12.53 8.31
C LYS A 288 -19.68 -13.05 7.06
N GLU A 289 -21.00 -12.95 7.05
CA GLU A 289 -21.87 -13.47 5.98
C GLU A 289 -21.79 -12.64 4.70
N SER A 290 -21.19 -11.44 4.77
CA SER A 290 -21.06 -10.52 3.64
C SER A 290 -19.86 -10.83 2.72
N TRP A 291 -18.99 -11.77 3.12
CA TRP A 291 -17.90 -12.25 2.28
C TRP A 291 -18.45 -13.01 1.07
N ILE A 292 -18.20 -12.47 -0.12
CA ILE A 292 -18.54 -13.13 -1.37
C ILE A 292 -17.28 -13.40 -2.17
N LYS A 293 -17.26 -14.52 -2.89
CA LYS A 293 -16.25 -14.78 -3.92
C LYS A 293 -16.62 -13.98 -5.16
N ASP A 294 -15.92 -12.89 -5.39
CA ASP A 294 -16.28 -11.87 -6.38
C ASP A 294 -15.62 -12.15 -7.73
N TYR A 295 -14.39 -12.68 -7.73
CA TYR A 295 -13.68 -13.05 -8.95
C TYR A 295 -12.98 -14.39 -8.83
N VAL A 296 -12.96 -15.14 -9.94
CA VAL A 296 -12.13 -16.33 -10.15
C VAL A 296 -11.32 -16.11 -11.43
N ILE A 297 -10.05 -15.81 -11.26
CA ILE A 297 -9.12 -15.49 -12.33
C ILE A 297 -8.32 -16.74 -12.63
N ARG A 298 -8.42 -17.25 -13.87
CA ARG A 298 -7.64 -18.41 -14.32
C ARG A 298 -6.14 -18.11 -14.31
N ALA A 299 -5.34 -19.17 -14.23
CA ALA A 299 -3.90 -19.05 -14.39
C ALA A 299 -3.55 -18.39 -15.73
N TYR A 300 -2.61 -17.45 -15.68
CA TYR A 300 -2.11 -16.75 -16.85
C TYR A 300 -0.60 -16.53 -16.70
N MET A 301 0.12 -16.66 -17.81
CA MET A 301 1.55 -16.41 -17.85
C MET A 301 1.82 -15.23 -18.80
N PRO A 302 2.26 -14.08 -18.27
CA PRO A 302 2.59 -12.92 -19.09
C PRO A 302 3.67 -13.23 -20.12
N ILE A 303 3.57 -12.65 -21.32
CA ILE A 303 4.50 -12.86 -22.44
C ILE A 303 5.92 -12.38 -22.06
N SER A 304 6.00 -11.31 -21.27
CA SER A 304 7.27 -10.77 -20.77
C SER A 304 8.03 -11.74 -19.83
N LEU A 305 7.34 -12.76 -19.30
CA LEU A 305 7.88 -13.79 -18.43
C LEU A 305 8.08 -15.11 -19.22
N ASN A 306 9.04 -15.15 -20.14
CA ASN A 306 9.39 -16.38 -20.88
C ASN A 306 9.72 -17.55 -19.89
N PRO A 307 9.49 -18.85 -20.18
CA PRO A 307 9.62 -19.94 -19.20
C PRO A 307 11.00 -20.05 -18.54
N THR A 308 12.07 -19.73 -19.26
CA THR A 308 13.45 -19.64 -18.75
C THR A 308 13.68 -18.44 -17.83
N ALA A 309 12.96 -17.34 -18.04
CA ALA A 309 12.98 -16.18 -17.14
C ALA A 309 12.12 -16.45 -15.89
N ALA A 310 11.01 -17.18 -16.03
CA ALA A 310 10.13 -17.56 -14.93
C ALA A 310 10.82 -18.47 -13.90
N SER A 311 11.60 -19.46 -14.35
CA SER A 311 12.41 -20.28 -13.46
C SER A 311 13.46 -19.44 -12.72
N ALA A 312 14.18 -18.56 -13.42
CA ALA A 312 15.11 -17.62 -12.80
C ALA A 312 14.42 -16.68 -11.78
N LEU A 313 13.17 -16.27 -12.03
CA LEU A 313 12.36 -15.43 -11.13
C LEU A 313 11.87 -16.18 -9.88
N MET A 314 11.51 -17.46 -10.01
CA MET A 314 11.14 -18.31 -8.87
C MET A 314 12.33 -18.56 -7.92
N TYR A 315 13.55 -18.65 -8.46
CA TYR A 315 14.78 -18.89 -7.67
C TYR A 315 15.52 -17.62 -7.26
N ALA A 316 15.26 -16.48 -7.91
CA ALA A 316 15.75 -15.17 -7.50
C ALA A 316 15.04 -14.72 -6.23
N ARG A 317 15.48 -15.23 -5.08
CA ARG A 317 15.10 -14.66 -3.80
C ARG A 317 15.67 -13.24 -3.74
N PRO A 318 14.85 -12.21 -3.43
CA PRO A 318 15.40 -10.98 -2.87
C PRO A 318 16.35 -11.37 -1.74
N TRP A 319 17.52 -10.75 -1.69
CA TRP A 319 18.61 -11.17 -0.79
C TRP A 319 18.26 -11.00 0.69
N LYS A 320 17.16 -10.28 0.98
CA LYS A 320 16.57 -10.13 2.30
C LYS A 320 15.19 -10.78 2.34
N LYS A 321 14.71 -11.12 3.55
CA LYS A 321 13.32 -11.54 3.79
C LYS A 321 12.38 -10.40 3.37
N SER A 322 12.11 -10.28 2.07
CA SER A 322 11.24 -9.23 1.54
C SER A 322 9.85 -9.40 2.13
N THR A 323 9.31 -8.30 2.59
CA THR A 323 8.08 -8.06 3.38
C THR A 323 6.75 -8.39 2.66
N GLU A 324 6.76 -9.08 1.52
CA GLU A 324 5.53 -9.24 0.73
C GLU A 324 5.50 -10.50 -0.16
N SER A 325 4.26 -10.99 -0.32
CA SER A 325 3.70 -12.18 -0.98
C SER A 325 4.67 -13.32 -1.36
N LYS A 326 4.40 -14.51 -0.81
CA LYS A 326 4.93 -15.78 -1.34
C LYS A 326 4.21 -16.22 -2.62
N GLY A 327 3.18 -15.48 -3.03
CA GLY A 327 2.36 -15.79 -4.20
C GLY A 327 3.06 -15.36 -5.50
N VAL A 328 2.77 -16.09 -6.57
CA VAL A 328 3.22 -15.77 -7.93
C VAL A 328 2.50 -14.53 -8.48
N VAL A 329 1.32 -14.22 -7.93
CA VAL A 329 0.44 -13.13 -8.36
C VAL A 329 0.09 -12.26 -7.16
N GLN A 330 0.11 -10.94 -7.35
CA GLN A 330 -0.40 -9.94 -6.43
C GLN A 330 -1.54 -9.18 -7.11
N VAL A 331 -2.65 -8.99 -6.40
CA VAL A 331 -3.73 -8.11 -6.85
C VAL A 331 -3.42 -6.69 -6.38
N VAL A 332 -3.18 -5.77 -7.31
CA VAL A 332 -2.71 -4.42 -6.99
C VAL A 332 -3.86 -3.48 -6.70
N CYS A 333 -4.80 -3.36 -7.64
CA CYS A 333 -5.97 -2.50 -7.52
C CYS A 333 -7.04 -2.86 -8.56
N ILE A 334 -8.22 -2.25 -8.40
CA ILE A 334 -9.28 -2.22 -9.42
C ILE A 334 -9.35 -0.80 -9.99
N LEU A 335 -9.37 -0.70 -11.32
CA LEU A 335 -9.50 0.54 -12.05
C LEU A 335 -10.97 1.00 -12.12
N LYS A 336 -11.20 2.26 -12.45
CA LYS A 336 -12.55 2.88 -12.55
C LYS A 336 -13.47 2.17 -13.54
N ASN A 337 -12.91 1.54 -14.57
CA ASN A 337 -13.63 0.76 -15.58
C ASN A 337 -13.87 -0.70 -15.16
N GLY A 338 -13.53 -1.09 -13.92
CA GLY A 338 -13.69 -2.44 -13.40
C GLY A 338 -12.58 -3.42 -13.77
N VAL A 339 -11.60 -3.00 -14.57
CA VAL A 339 -10.42 -3.82 -14.91
C VAL A 339 -9.53 -3.97 -13.67
N ILE A 340 -9.04 -5.18 -13.42
CA ILE A 340 -8.18 -5.50 -12.28
C ILE A 340 -6.73 -5.46 -12.74
N LEU A 341 -5.88 -4.72 -12.02
CA LEU A 341 -4.45 -4.72 -12.24
C LEU A 341 -3.80 -5.80 -11.37
N LEU A 342 -3.10 -6.72 -12.02
CA LEU A 342 -2.35 -7.82 -11.41
C LEU A 342 -0.85 -7.60 -11.63
N GLN A 343 -0.06 -7.99 -10.63
CA GLN A 343 1.40 -8.08 -10.76
C GLN A 343 1.85 -9.53 -10.62
N TYR A 344 2.60 -10.01 -11.61
CA TYR A 344 3.16 -11.37 -11.65
C TYR A 344 4.66 -11.34 -11.36
N MET A 345 5.13 -12.31 -10.56
CA MET A 345 6.54 -12.60 -10.28
C MET A 345 7.40 -11.37 -9.93
N LYS A 346 6.79 -10.36 -9.28
CA LYS A 346 7.45 -9.10 -8.90
C LYS A 346 8.07 -8.36 -10.09
N GLY A 347 7.40 -8.32 -11.25
CA GLY A 347 7.94 -7.60 -12.41
C GLY A 347 7.01 -7.36 -13.59
N ALA A 348 6.00 -8.22 -13.82
CA ALA A 348 5.10 -8.07 -14.97
C ALA A 348 3.73 -7.58 -14.54
N PHE A 349 3.21 -6.55 -15.22
CA PHE A 349 1.84 -6.07 -15.03
C PHE A 349 0.91 -6.68 -16.06
N VAL A 350 -0.27 -7.10 -15.59
CA VAL A 350 -1.34 -7.63 -16.43
C VAL A 350 -2.66 -6.99 -16.03
N LEU A 351 -3.38 -6.50 -17.04
CA LEU A 351 -4.75 -6.03 -16.89
C LEU A 351 -5.68 -7.20 -17.15
N TYR A 352 -6.54 -7.52 -16.18
CA TYR A 352 -7.58 -8.53 -16.31
C TYR A 352 -8.95 -7.85 -16.38
N ASN A 353 -9.67 -8.06 -17.47
CA ASN A 353 -11.04 -7.58 -17.60
C ASN A 353 -12.01 -8.68 -17.13
N PRO A 354 -12.73 -8.49 -16.00
CA PRO A 354 -13.61 -9.52 -15.46
C PRO A 354 -14.86 -9.76 -16.30
N VAL A 355 -15.26 -8.82 -17.18
CA VAL A 355 -16.48 -8.93 -17.99
C VAL A 355 -16.28 -9.92 -19.13
N ASN A 356 -15.19 -9.78 -19.89
CA ASN A 356 -14.87 -10.67 -21.02
C ASN A 356 -13.83 -11.74 -20.67
N LYS A 357 -13.25 -11.71 -19.47
CA LYS A 357 -12.24 -12.65 -18.95
C LYS A 357 -10.93 -12.65 -19.75
N GLU A 358 -10.59 -11.51 -20.35
CA GLU A 358 -9.37 -11.32 -21.12
C GLU A 358 -8.21 -10.76 -20.28
N PHE A 359 -7.00 -11.14 -20.67
CA PHE A 359 -5.76 -10.62 -20.13
C PHE A 359 -5.08 -9.74 -21.17
N LYS A 360 -4.58 -8.58 -20.74
CA LYS A 360 -3.77 -7.67 -21.55
C LYS A 360 -2.48 -7.37 -20.79
N ASP A 361 -1.35 -7.78 -21.37
CA ASP A 361 -0.04 -7.44 -20.84
C ASP A 361 0.20 -5.94 -20.89
N LEU A 362 0.63 -5.36 -19.78
CA LEU A 362 0.98 -3.96 -19.68
C LEU A 362 2.50 -3.82 -19.66
N VAL A 363 3.06 -3.49 -20.83
CA VAL A 363 4.49 -3.25 -20.99
C VAL A 363 4.78 -1.78 -20.82
N ILE A 364 5.55 -1.43 -19.79
CA ILE A 364 5.94 -0.06 -19.49
C ILE A 364 7.47 0.04 -19.64
N PRO A 365 7.95 0.77 -20.65
CA PRO A 365 9.39 0.97 -20.86
C PRO A 365 10.05 1.63 -19.64
N GLY A 366 11.27 1.19 -19.31
CA GLY A 366 12.07 1.80 -18.24
C GLY A 366 11.75 1.31 -16.83
N LEU A 367 10.84 0.34 -16.67
CA LEU A 367 10.63 -0.33 -15.38
C LEU A 367 11.85 -1.15 -14.96
N PRO A 368 12.13 -1.22 -13.65
CA PRO A 368 13.12 -2.17 -13.13
C PRO A 368 12.68 -3.61 -13.40
N LYS A 369 13.64 -4.52 -13.48
CA LYS A 369 13.37 -5.95 -13.73
C LYS A 369 12.63 -6.62 -12.57
N TRP A 370 12.87 -6.16 -11.35
CA TRP A 370 12.25 -6.68 -10.13
C TRP A 370 11.76 -5.53 -9.27
N PHE A 371 10.49 -5.58 -8.87
CA PHE A 371 9.88 -4.59 -7.98
C PHE A 371 8.61 -5.13 -7.32
N CYS A 372 8.30 -4.61 -6.14
CA CYS A 372 6.97 -4.73 -5.53
C CYS A 372 6.15 -3.48 -5.88
N THR A 373 4.84 -3.61 -5.88
CA THR A 373 3.92 -2.52 -6.23
C THR A 373 2.91 -2.29 -5.13
N ILE A 374 2.64 -1.02 -4.85
CA ILE A 374 1.46 -0.61 -4.09
C ILE A 374 0.67 0.44 -4.88
N ALA A 375 -0.65 0.39 -4.76
CA ALA A 375 -1.51 1.43 -5.28
C ALA A 375 -1.34 2.72 -4.46
N HIS A 376 -1.24 3.85 -5.15
CA HIS A 376 -1.05 5.17 -4.55
C HIS A 376 -2.14 6.12 -5.03
N VAL A 377 -3.00 6.52 -4.10
CA VAL A 377 -3.99 7.57 -4.35
C VAL A 377 -3.30 8.91 -4.17
N GLU A 378 -3.18 9.63 -5.28
CA GLU A 378 -2.66 10.99 -5.31
C GLU A 378 -3.52 11.94 -4.47
N SER A 379 -2.89 12.92 -3.82
CA SER A 379 -3.57 13.92 -3.00
C SER A 379 -2.75 15.20 -2.97
N LEU A 380 -3.45 16.33 -2.85
CA LEU A 380 -2.86 17.65 -2.68
C LEU A 380 -2.78 18.11 -1.21
N SER A 381 -2.83 17.19 -0.25
CA SER A 381 -2.72 17.47 1.21
C SER A 381 -1.31 18.00 1.58
N PHE A 382 -1.00 19.24 1.21
CA PHE A 382 0.40 19.66 1.09
C PHE A 382 1.01 20.46 2.23
N ASP A 383 0.24 21.08 3.12
CA ASP A 383 0.83 22.15 3.94
C ASP A 383 0.62 22.07 5.46
N GLU A 384 -0.45 21.45 5.97
CA GLU A 384 -0.70 21.50 7.42
C GLU A 384 0.30 20.67 8.24
N ILE A 385 0.80 19.56 7.67
CA ILE A 385 1.73 18.66 8.36
C ILE A 385 3.15 19.23 8.38
N TRP A 386 3.52 20.06 7.41
CA TRP A 386 4.89 20.55 7.19
C TRP A 386 5.17 21.92 7.80
N ARG A 387 4.14 22.57 8.36
CA ARG A 387 4.23 23.93 8.93
C ARG A 387 4.53 23.95 10.43
N ASN A 388 4.54 22.79 11.09
CA ASN A 388 4.86 22.60 12.51
C ASN A 388 6.07 21.68 12.66
#